data_AF-A0A2D4J7E3-F1
#
_entry.id   AF-A0A2D4J7E3-F1
#
_cell.length_a   1.000
_cell.length_b   1.000
_cell.length_c   1.000
_cell.angle_alpha   90.00
_cell.angle_beta   90.00
_cell.angle_gamma   90.00
#
_symmetry.space_group_name_H-M   'P 1'
#
loop_
_entity.id
_entity.type
_entity.pdbx_description
1 polymer ?
#
loop_
_entity_poly.entity_id
_entity_poly.type
_entity_poly.pdbx_seq_one_letter_code
_entity_poly.pdbx_strand_id
1 'polypeptide(L)'
;MINKSRWKILGLLAVFLLMVWYTISREESFDFHFQDEKMTCSFKEVEKKAAQLIPNYTREPPLFLHLKDYFWVKTPSLYELPYGTKGTEDILLRLLAITSYSLPENFQSLKCQRCAVVGNGYRLRNSSIGGVINKYDIVIRLNNAPVH
;
A
#
# COMPACT_ATOMS: atom_id res chain seq x y z
N MET A 1 -46.15 -40.52 -4.71
CA MET A 1 -44.77 -40.99 -4.92
C MET A 1 -43.88 -39.77 -5.18
N ILE A 2 -43.21 -39.26 -4.14
CA ILE A 2 -42.20 -38.20 -4.32
C ILE A 2 -41.02 -38.82 -5.05
N ASN A 3 -40.83 -38.39 -6.29
CA ASN A 3 -39.85 -38.96 -7.21
C ASN A 3 -38.43 -38.80 -6.61
N LYS A 4 -37.66 -39.89 -6.56
CA LYS A 4 -36.25 -39.96 -6.13
C LYS A 4 -35.37 -38.85 -6.75
N SER A 5 -35.76 -38.36 -7.93
CA SER A 5 -35.16 -37.20 -8.60
C SER A 5 -35.32 -35.88 -7.82
N ARG A 6 -36.49 -35.61 -7.22
CA ARG A 6 -36.76 -34.37 -6.45
C ARG A 6 -35.88 -34.25 -5.21
N TRP A 7 -35.57 -35.36 -4.55
CA TRP A 7 -34.72 -35.34 -3.35
C TRP A 7 -33.26 -35.06 -3.66
N LYS A 8 -32.77 -35.53 -4.82
CA LYS A 8 -31.44 -35.19 -5.34
C LYS A 8 -31.31 -33.70 -5.68
N ILE A 9 -32.36 -33.12 -6.28
CA ILE A 9 -32.42 -31.68 -6.61
C ILE A 9 -32.41 -30.83 -5.33
N LEU A 10 -33.21 -31.23 -4.32
CA LEU A 10 -33.21 -30.54 -3.02
C LEU A 10 -31.83 -30.60 -2.33
N GLY A 11 -31.16 -31.76 -2.40
CA GLY A 11 -29.81 -31.94 -1.84
C GLY A 11 -28.79 -31.03 -2.53
N LEU A 12 -28.80 -30.94 -3.86
CA LEU A 12 -27.92 -30.06 -4.63
C LEU A 12 -28.18 -28.58 -4.31
N LEU A 13 -29.44 -28.17 -4.21
CA LEU A 13 -29.80 -26.79 -3.82
C LEU A 13 -29.33 -26.45 -2.41
N ALA A 14 -29.47 -27.37 -1.45
CA ALA A 14 -29.00 -27.16 -0.08
C ALA A 14 -27.47 -27.00 -0.04
N VAL A 15 -26.72 -27.83 -0.76
CA VAL A 15 -25.26 -27.70 -0.87
C VAL A 15 -24.87 -26.39 -1.54
N PHE A 16 -25.56 -26.00 -2.62
CA PHE A 16 -25.30 -24.72 -3.29
C PHE A 16 -25.55 -23.53 -2.37
N LEU A 17 -26.67 -23.52 -1.63
CA LEU A 17 -26.99 -22.46 -0.67
C LEU A 17 -25.98 -22.41 0.48
N LEU A 18 -25.51 -23.56 0.97
CA LEU A 18 -24.44 -23.62 1.98
C LEU A 18 -23.12 -23.06 1.44
N MET A 19 -22.77 -23.38 0.18
CA MET A 19 -21.57 -22.84 -0.46
C MET A 19 -21.69 -21.32 -0.66
N VAL A 20 -22.84 -20.82 -1.11
CA VAL A 20 -23.11 -19.38 -1.26
C VAL A 20 -23.02 -18.68 0.09
N TRP A 21 -23.68 -19.21 1.12
CA TRP A 21 -23.59 -18.69 2.49
C TRP A 21 -22.14 -18.67 3.00
N TYR A 22 -21.41 -19.76 2.80
CA TYR A 22 -20.01 -19.85 3.20
C TYR A 22 -19.15 -18.83 2.47
N THR A 23 -19.35 -18.62 1.17
CA THR A 23 -18.62 -17.60 0.41
C THR A 23 -18.92 -16.18 0.90
N ILE A 24 -20.19 -15.85 1.16
CA ILE A 24 -20.61 -14.53 1.66
C ILE A 24 -20.05 -14.29 3.07
N SER A 25 -20.18 -15.28 3.96
CA SER A 25 -19.69 -15.18 5.33
C SER A 25 -18.15 -15.07 5.39
N ARG A 26 -17.43 -15.77 4.51
CA ARG A 26 -15.96 -15.68 4.44
C ARG A 26 -15.47 -14.34 3.90
N GLU A 27 -16.26 -13.68 3.05
CA GLU A 27 -15.92 -12.35 2.54
C GLU A 27 -16.07 -11.27 3.62
N GLU A 28 -17.00 -11.44 4.55
CA GLU A 28 -17.20 -10.52 5.68
C GLU A 28 -16.29 -10.78 6.90
N SER A 29 -15.77 -12.00 7.10
CA SER A 29 -15.10 -12.36 8.37
C SER A 29 -13.63 -11.97 8.49
N PHE A 30 -13.13 -11.01 7.71
CA PHE A 30 -11.74 -10.57 7.87
C PHE A 30 -11.60 -9.61 9.03
N ASP A 31 -11.45 -10.18 10.22
CA ASP A 31 -11.15 -9.43 11.42
C ASP A 31 -9.72 -8.85 11.32
N PHE A 32 -9.63 -7.53 11.24
CA PHE A 32 -8.35 -6.84 11.39
C PHE A 32 -8.02 -6.84 12.88
N HIS A 33 -7.42 -7.94 13.34
CA HIS A 33 -6.96 -8.05 14.72
C HIS A 33 -5.72 -7.16 14.91
N PHE A 34 -5.96 -5.87 15.03
CA PHE A 34 -4.92 -4.88 15.28
C PHE A 34 -4.67 -4.84 16.78
N GLN A 35 -3.64 -5.54 17.23
CA GLN A 35 -3.20 -5.40 18.62
C GLN A 35 -2.75 -3.96 18.83
N ASP A 36 -3.53 -3.22 19.63
CA ASP A 36 -3.20 -1.90 20.17
C ASP A 36 -2.06 -1.99 21.22
N GLU A 37 -1.34 -3.12 21.26
CA GLU A 37 -0.21 -3.37 22.14
C GLU A 37 0.93 -2.46 21.73
N LYS A 38 0.92 -1.26 22.33
CA LYS A 38 1.99 -0.27 22.35
C LYS A 38 2.64 -0.09 20.98
N MET A 39 2.20 0.94 20.25
CA MET A 39 2.92 1.50 19.11
C MET A 39 4.32 2.00 19.53
N THR A 40 5.23 1.08 19.86
CA THR A 40 6.60 1.34 20.26
C THR A 40 7.47 1.28 19.03
N CYS A 41 8.34 2.28 18.92
CA CYS A 41 9.32 2.33 17.86
C CYS A 41 10.50 1.45 18.20
N SER A 42 10.41 0.20 17.75
CA SER A 42 11.50 -0.76 17.79
C SER A 42 12.67 -0.23 16.96
N PHE A 43 13.81 -0.02 17.61
CA PHE A 43 14.98 0.57 16.98
C PHE A 43 15.50 -0.32 15.83
N LYS A 44 15.54 0.24 14.61
CA LYS A 44 16.06 -0.38 13.38
C LYS A 44 15.42 -1.71 12.96
N GLU A 45 14.26 -2.10 13.49
CA GLU A 45 13.64 -3.38 13.11
C GLU A 45 13.26 -3.44 11.63
N VAL A 46 12.69 -2.36 11.09
CA VAL A 46 12.35 -2.28 9.67
C VAL A 46 13.59 -2.38 8.78
N GLU A 47 14.69 -1.75 9.20
CA GLU A 47 15.99 -1.84 8.49
C GLU A 47 16.50 -3.27 8.45
N LYS A 48 16.46 -3.98 9.59
CA LYS A 48 16.86 -5.39 9.69
C LYS A 48 16.01 -6.29 8.79
N LYS A 49 14.68 -6.15 8.82
CA LYS A 49 13.77 -6.94 7.97
C LYS A 49 13.99 -6.64 6.48
N ALA A 50 14.17 -5.37 6.13
CA ALA A 50 14.43 -4.98 4.74
C ALA A 50 15.76 -5.57 4.23
N ALA A 51 16.82 -5.52 5.03
CA ALA A 51 18.11 -6.11 4.70
C ALA A 51 18.06 -7.64 4.53
N GLN A 52 17.11 -8.32 5.18
CA GLN A 52 16.90 -9.77 4.99
C GLN A 52 16.13 -10.11 3.71
N LEU A 53 15.25 -9.21 3.25
CA LEU A 53 14.34 -9.46 2.13
C LEU A 53 14.83 -8.89 0.79
N ILE A 54 15.57 -7.79 0.83
CA ILE A 54 16.00 -7.05 -0.35
C ILE A 54 17.50 -7.25 -0.54
N PRO A 55 17.93 -7.91 -1.63
CA PRO A 55 19.34 -8.01 -1.97
C PRO A 55 19.97 -6.62 -2.11
N ASN A 56 21.15 -6.40 -1.53
CA ASN A 56 21.87 -5.13 -1.56
C ASN A 56 21.04 -3.93 -1.03
N TYR A 57 20.28 -4.15 0.05
CA TYR A 57 19.50 -3.09 0.68
C TYR A 57 20.39 -1.91 1.09
N THR A 58 20.10 -0.73 0.55
CA THR A 58 20.71 0.54 0.91
C THR A 58 19.64 1.61 1.07
N ARG A 59 19.91 2.60 1.92
CA ARG A 59 19.07 3.79 2.13
C ARG A 59 19.67 5.05 1.50
N GLU A 60 20.78 4.92 0.78
CA GLU A 60 21.50 6.03 0.18
C GLU A 60 20.77 6.69 -1.00
N PRO A 61 20.10 5.96 -1.91
CA PRO A 61 19.43 6.58 -3.04
C PRO A 61 18.28 7.51 -2.58
N PRO A 62 18.15 8.72 -3.16
CA PRO A 62 17.07 9.62 -2.82
C PRO A 62 15.72 9.02 -3.25
N LEU A 63 14.71 9.13 -2.39
CA LEU A 63 13.34 8.69 -2.69
C LEU A 63 12.60 9.65 -3.62
N PHE A 64 12.94 10.94 -3.59
CA PHE A 64 12.37 11.98 -4.41
C PHE A 64 13.39 12.46 -5.42
N LEU A 65 12.95 12.64 -6.66
CA LEU A 65 13.79 13.24 -7.70
C LEU A 65 13.83 14.75 -7.51
N HIS A 66 15.02 15.32 -7.34
CA HIS A 66 15.22 16.77 -7.29
C HIS A 66 15.98 17.28 -8.50
N LEU A 67 15.77 18.56 -8.82
CA LEU A 67 16.48 19.21 -9.92
C LEU A 67 18.00 19.12 -9.76
N LYS A 68 18.54 19.29 -8.55
CA LYS A 68 19.99 19.18 -8.28
C LYS A 68 20.54 17.78 -8.61
N ASP A 69 19.73 16.74 -8.39
CA ASP A 69 20.16 15.35 -8.59
C ASP A 69 20.08 14.96 -10.07
N TYR A 70 19.31 15.72 -10.86
CA TYR A 70 19.11 15.49 -12.30
C TYR A 70 20.01 16.38 -13.16
N PHE A 71 20.15 17.66 -12.81
CA PHE A 71 20.81 18.70 -13.61
C PHE A 71 22.30 18.40 -13.87
N TRP A 72 22.98 17.75 -12.93
CA TRP A 72 24.41 17.46 -13.03
C TRP A 72 24.73 16.06 -13.60
N VAL A 73 23.72 15.27 -13.97
CA VAL A 73 23.91 13.92 -14.49
C VAL A 73 24.34 13.98 -15.95
N LYS A 74 25.61 13.65 -16.20
CA LYS A 74 26.20 13.66 -17.55
C LYS A 74 25.81 12.45 -18.39
N THR A 75 25.38 11.36 -17.75
CA THR A 75 25.02 10.10 -18.43
C THR A 75 23.51 10.04 -18.65
N PRO A 76 23.02 10.17 -19.89
CA PRO A 76 21.60 10.04 -20.17
C PRO A 76 21.12 8.62 -19.80
N SER A 77 19.87 8.53 -19.36
CA SER A 77 19.25 7.25 -19.04
C SER A 77 19.11 6.38 -20.30
N LEU A 78 19.40 5.09 -20.17
CA LEU A 78 19.15 4.12 -21.23
C LEU A 78 17.67 3.68 -21.31
N TYR A 79 16.93 3.87 -20.21
CA TYR A 79 15.54 3.44 -20.07
C TYR A 79 14.58 4.63 -20.12
N GLU A 80 13.38 4.37 -20.62
CA GLU A 80 12.23 5.28 -20.59
C GLU A 80 11.52 5.24 -19.23
N LEU A 81 10.58 6.15 -18.99
CA LEU A 81 9.73 6.15 -17.80
C LEU A 81 8.98 4.80 -17.68
N PRO A 82 8.78 4.24 -16.47
CA PRO A 82 9.11 4.81 -15.15
C PRO A 82 10.51 4.47 -14.63
N TYR A 83 11.30 3.70 -15.38
CA TYR A 83 12.60 3.18 -14.91
C TYR A 83 13.79 4.06 -15.29
N GLY A 84 13.56 5.09 -16.11
CA GLY A 84 14.55 6.07 -16.51
C GLY A 84 13.89 7.27 -17.20
N THR A 85 14.69 8.16 -17.78
CA THR A 85 14.22 9.45 -18.32
C THR A 85 14.39 9.61 -19.82
N LYS A 86 14.76 8.54 -20.54
CA LYS A 86 15.05 8.58 -21.98
C LYS A 86 13.89 9.20 -22.76
N GLY A 87 14.16 10.25 -23.53
CA GLY A 87 13.17 10.92 -24.39
C GLY A 87 12.21 11.88 -23.65
N THR A 88 12.40 12.09 -22.34
CA THR A 88 11.54 12.98 -21.52
C THR A 88 12.34 14.02 -20.74
N GLU A 89 13.61 14.17 -21.04
CA GLU A 89 14.59 14.94 -20.27
C GLU A 89 14.22 16.42 -20.17
N ASP A 90 13.90 17.06 -21.30
CA ASP A 90 13.53 18.48 -21.33
C ASP A 90 12.24 18.78 -20.56
N ILE A 91 11.26 17.86 -20.63
CA ILE A 91 10.00 17.98 -19.90
C ILE A 91 10.27 17.85 -18.40
N LEU A 92 11.10 16.87 -18.03
CA LEU A 92 11.44 16.61 -16.64
C LEU A 92 12.25 17.77 -16.03
N LEU A 93 13.18 18.37 -16.78
CA LEU A 93 13.89 19.58 -16.35
C LEU A 93 12.94 20.73 -16.05
N ARG A 94 12.00 21.01 -16.96
CA ARG A 94 11.01 22.09 -16.76
C ARG A 94 10.10 21.81 -15.57
N LEU A 95 9.67 20.56 -15.41
CA LEU A 95 8.83 20.16 -14.29
C LEU A 95 9.57 20.30 -12.96
N LEU A 96 10.79 19.78 -12.87
CA LEU A 96 11.62 19.86 -11.65
C LEU A 96 12.04 21.29 -11.31
N ALA A 97 12.08 22.21 -12.28
CA ALA A 97 12.34 23.63 -12.04
C ALA A 97 11.17 24.35 -11.33
N ILE A 98 9.94 23.85 -11.49
CA ILE A 98 8.75 24.44 -10.88
C ILE A 98 8.19 23.61 -9.71
N THR A 99 8.56 22.34 -9.61
CA THR A 99 8.16 21.46 -8.51
C THR A 99 9.32 21.21 -7.56
N SER A 100 9.15 21.58 -6.30
CA SER A 100 10.06 21.22 -5.21
C SER A 100 9.31 20.46 -4.14
N TYR A 101 9.15 19.15 -4.31
CA TYR A 101 8.55 18.28 -3.31
C TYR A 101 9.63 17.51 -2.58
N SER A 102 9.70 17.70 -1.27
CA SER A 102 10.50 16.90 -0.36
C SER A 102 9.60 16.34 0.72
N LEU A 103 10.09 15.36 1.49
CA LEU A 103 9.47 14.97 2.75
C LEU A 103 9.29 16.22 3.63
N PRO A 104 8.07 16.54 4.07
CA PRO A 104 7.82 17.65 4.98
C PRO A 104 8.73 17.62 6.22
N GLU A 105 9.26 18.77 6.62
CA GLU A 105 10.24 18.87 7.72
C GLU A 105 9.68 18.36 9.06
N ASN A 106 8.38 18.55 9.28
CA ASN A 106 7.70 18.04 10.47
C ASN A 106 7.87 16.52 10.61
N PHE A 107 7.83 15.75 9.52
CA PHE A 107 8.07 14.32 9.56
C PHE A 107 9.54 13.98 9.79
N GLN A 108 10.47 14.73 9.20
CA GLN A 108 11.91 14.53 9.40
C GLN A 108 12.33 14.74 10.86
N SER A 109 11.66 15.65 11.58
CA SER A 109 11.93 15.93 12.99
C SER A 109 11.48 14.81 13.95
N LEU A 110 10.61 13.90 13.51
CA LEU A 110 10.12 12.81 14.33
C LEU A 110 11.24 11.80 14.59
N LYS A 111 11.54 11.57 15.88
CA LYS A 111 12.47 10.51 16.31
C LYS A 111 12.04 9.12 15.83
N CYS A 112 10.75 8.94 15.61
CA CYS A 112 10.19 7.76 14.99
C CYS A 112 9.01 8.15 14.11
N GLN A 113 9.06 7.72 12.85
CA GLN A 113 8.00 7.91 11.88
C GLN A 113 7.22 6.61 11.76
N ARG A 114 5.96 6.62 12.20
CA ARG A 114 5.07 5.47 12.02
C ARG A 114 4.17 5.75 10.82
N CYS A 115 4.23 4.86 9.84
CA CYS A 115 3.50 5.00 8.60
C CYS A 115 2.39 3.95 8.47
N ALA A 116 1.21 4.37 7.98
CA ALA A 116 0.16 3.49 7.49
C ALA A 116 0.04 3.63 5.98
N VAL A 117 0.20 2.53 5.24
CA VAL A 117 -0.04 2.50 3.78
C VAL A 117 -1.43 1.93 3.54
N VAL A 118 -2.32 2.74 2.99
CA VAL A 118 -3.73 2.40 2.80
C VAL A 118 -3.99 2.18 1.32
N GLY A 119 -4.18 0.92 0.95
CA GLY A 119 -4.63 0.53 -0.40
C GLY A 119 -6.13 0.76 -0.60
N ASN A 120 -6.61 0.54 -1.83
CA ASN A 120 -8.01 0.75 -2.21
C ASN A 120 -8.81 -0.56 -2.26
N GLY A 121 -8.39 -1.55 -1.47
CA GLY A 121 -9.02 -2.86 -1.47
C GLY A 121 -10.42 -2.80 -0.86
N TYR A 122 -11.38 -3.50 -1.48
CA TYR A 122 -12.77 -3.62 -1.00
C TYR A 122 -12.87 -4.13 0.44
N ARG A 123 -11.84 -4.84 0.91
CA ARG A 123 -11.71 -5.34 2.28
C ARG A 123 -11.69 -4.25 3.36
N LEU A 124 -11.45 -2.99 2.99
CA LEU A 124 -11.58 -1.87 3.92
C LEU A 124 -13.03 -1.44 4.15
N ARG A 125 -13.97 -1.85 3.29
CA ARG A 125 -15.39 -1.52 3.41
C ARG A 125 -15.94 -2.07 4.72
N ASN A 126 -16.64 -1.24 5.47
CA ASN A 126 -17.26 -1.57 6.77
C ASN A 126 -16.28 -2.14 7.83
N SER A 127 -14.97 -2.01 7.62
CA SER A 127 -13.95 -2.58 8.53
C SER A 127 -13.78 -1.81 9.83
N SER A 128 -14.33 -0.59 9.94
CA SER A 128 -14.18 0.31 11.09
C SER A 128 -12.73 0.61 11.51
N ILE A 129 -11.74 0.33 10.66
CA ILE A 129 -10.31 0.48 10.97
C ILE A 129 -9.80 1.94 10.89
N GLY A 130 -10.66 2.89 10.50
CA GLY A 130 -10.29 4.30 10.36
C GLY A 130 -9.71 4.90 11.64
N GLY A 131 -10.25 4.53 12.80
CA GLY A 131 -9.72 4.97 14.10
C GLY A 131 -8.29 4.48 14.36
N VAL A 132 -7.94 3.29 13.87
CA VAL A 132 -6.57 2.74 13.96
C VAL A 132 -5.63 3.46 12.98
N ILE A 133 -6.05 3.65 11.73
CA ILE A 133 -5.26 4.35 10.70
C ILE A 133 -4.87 5.75 11.19
N ASN A 134 -5.81 6.48 11.80
CA ASN A 134 -5.60 7.85 12.27
C ASN A 134 -4.65 7.98 13.47
N LYS A 135 -4.22 6.87 14.10
CA LYS A 135 -3.21 6.89 15.18
C LYS A 135 -1.76 7.00 14.66
N TYR A 136 -1.54 6.80 13.36
CA TYR A 136 -0.22 6.86 12.74
C TYR A 136 0.21 8.29 12.41
N ASP A 137 1.53 8.54 12.39
CA ASP A 137 2.08 9.88 12.13
C ASP A 137 1.98 10.25 10.64
N ILE A 138 2.09 9.25 9.76
CA ILE A 138 2.05 9.42 8.30
C ILE A 138 1.06 8.42 7.72
N VAL A 139 0.08 8.91 6.95
CA VAL A 139 -0.89 8.07 6.23
C VAL A 139 -0.66 8.24 4.73
N ILE A 140 -0.23 7.17 4.07
CA ILE A 140 0.05 7.14 2.63
C ILE A 140 -1.13 6.48 1.92
N ARG A 141 -1.77 7.22 1.01
CA ARG A 141 -2.85 6.75 0.15
C ARG A 141 -2.38 6.80 -1.30
N LEU A 142 -2.90 5.90 -2.12
CA LEU A 142 -2.46 5.72 -3.51
C LEU A 142 -3.66 5.78 -4.46
N ASN A 143 -3.45 6.30 -5.67
CA ASN A 143 -4.49 6.47 -6.69
C ASN A 143 -5.67 7.33 -6.20
N ASN A 144 -6.90 7.02 -6.67
CA ASN A 144 -8.14 7.73 -6.31
C ASN A 144 -8.79 7.12 -5.06
N ALA A 145 -8.04 7.00 -3.96
CA ALA A 145 -8.53 6.44 -2.70
C ALA A 145 -9.59 7.36 -2.04
N PRO A 146 -10.87 6.94 -1.92
CA PRO A 146 -11.87 7.78 -1.27
C PRO A 146 -11.72 7.78 0.26
N VAL A 147 -12.13 8.88 0.89
CA VAL A 147 -12.04 9.10 2.36
C VAL A 147 -13.35 9.64 2.96
N HIS A 148 -14.47 9.43 2.27
CA HIS A 148 -15.80 9.91 2.68
C HIS A 148 -16.30 9.31 4.00
#